data_AF-A0A6L9PZ41-F1
#
_entry.id   AF-A0A6L9PZ41-F1
#
_cell.length_a   1.000
_cell.length_b   1.000
_cell.length_c   1.000
_cell.angle_alpha   90.00
_cell.angle_beta   90.00
_cell.angle_gamma   90.00
#
_symmetry.space_group_name_H-M   'P 1'
#
loop_
_entity.id
_entity.type
_entity.pdbx_description
1 polymer ?
#
loop_
_entity_poly.entity_id
_entity_poly.type
_entity_poly.pdbx_seq_one_letter_code
_entity_poly.pdbx_strand_id
1 'polypeptide(L)'
;MRFVILSQAGPSGQAVPVPSPSVGITLHESAPVAADAAGVHVRLTDAGPEETRVPFPSATRVAGLGIVEAESRQAVAEWLRDAAGGDDEAGFEIRETGCAGGLAGVDPSGTASKPRFLILVKADADTEAEAPSDPAKLAAMAQRNDEGVRAGLLLAGDGLRSTARGTRVRVGNGKAGVMDGPFAEAKELVAGFWLIQADSMDEAIAWVRRYPFAQARPEVEIHPVAG
;
A
#
# COMPACT_ATOMS: atom_id res chain seq x y z
N MET A 1 11.25 12.91 6.06
CA MET A 1 11.13 11.44 5.94
C MET A 1 9.89 11.13 5.11
N ARG A 2 9.88 10.01 4.38
CA ARG A 2 8.72 9.60 3.58
C ARG A 2 7.94 8.50 4.29
N PHE A 3 6.62 8.61 4.22
CA PHE A 3 5.67 7.67 4.81
C PHE A 3 4.58 7.32 3.81
N VAL A 4 4.04 6.11 3.94
CA VAL A 4 2.80 5.68 3.33
C VAL A 4 1.71 5.68 4.39
N ILE A 5 0.53 6.18 4.02
CA ILE A 5 -0.69 6.11 4.81
C ILE A 5 -1.61 5.12 4.11
N LEU A 6 -1.88 4.00 4.76
CA LEU A 6 -2.92 3.06 4.34
C LEU A 6 -4.20 3.45 5.07
N SER A 7 -5.18 4.00 4.35
CA SER A 7 -6.50 4.25 4.95
C SER A 7 -7.28 2.95 5.00
N GLN A 8 -8.03 2.76 6.08
CA GLN A 8 -8.84 1.58 6.31
C GLN A 8 -10.30 1.89 6.03
N ALA A 9 -11.04 0.91 5.51
CA ALA A 9 -12.48 1.04 5.39
C ALA A 9 -13.12 1.08 6.80
N GLY A 10 -14.00 2.06 7.03
CA GLY A 10 -14.80 2.10 8.26
C GLY A 10 -15.86 0.98 8.29
N PRO A 11 -16.66 0.86 9.37
CA PRO A 11 -17.73 -0.13 9.46
C PRO A 11 -18.77 -0.07 8.33
N SER A 12 -18.91 1.10 7.68
CA SER A 12 -19.76 1.31 6.51
C SER A 12 -19.17 0.76 5.21
N GLY A 13 -17.94 0.27 5.22
CA GLY A 13 -17.20 -0.19 4.04
C GLY A 13 -16.70 0.94 3.13
N GLN A 14 -16.89 2.21 3.52
CA GLN A 14 -16.39 3.34 2.75
C GLN A 14 -14.93 3.63 3.05
N ALA A 15 -14.19 3.99 2.00
CA ALA A 15 -12.85 4.54 2.12
C ALA A 15 -12.91 5.92 2.77
N VAL A 16 -12.10 6.12 3.82
CA VAL A 16 -11.82 7.47 4.29
C VAL A 16 -10.62 8.00 3.50
N PRO A 17 -10.78 9.08 2.72
CA PRO A 17 -9.68 9.63 1.95
C PRO A 17 -8.60 10.16 2.90
N VAL A 18 -7.35 10.16 2.43
CA VAL A 18 -6.29 10.89 3.12
C VAL A 18 -6.68 12.38 3.14
N PRO A 19 -6.68 13.03 4.31
CA PRO A 19 -7.12 14.42 4.41
C PRO A 19 -6.19 15.36 3.64
N SER A 20 -6.60 16.63 3.50
CA SER A 20 -5.71 17.65 2.94
C SER A 20 -4.50 17.87 3.85
N PRO A 21 -3.28 18.02 3.29
CA PRO A 21 -2.06 18.16 4.09
C PRO A 21 -2.10 19.44 4.94
N SER A 22 -1.69 19.32 6.20
CA SER A 22 -1.43 20.46 7.08
C SER A 22 -0.04 21.04 6.84
N VAL A 23 0.28 22.16 7.50
CA VAL A 23 1.62 22.75 7.47
C VAL A 23 2.66 21.72 7.91
N GLY A 24 3.74 21.58 7.13
CA GLY A 24 4.81 20.61 7.41
C GLY A 24 4.57 19.21 6.83
N ILE A 25 3.41 18.98 6.20
CA ILE A 25 3.11 17.75 5.45
C ILE A 25 3.11 18.06 3.96
N THR A 26 3.85 17.27 3.19
CA THR A 26 3.76 17.28 1.71
C THR A 26 3.09 16.00 1.26
N LEU A 27 1.94 16.11 0.59
CA LEU A 27 1.25 14.98 -0.03
C LEU A 27 1.71 14.85 -1.49
N HIS A 28 2.36 13.73 -1.81
CA HIS A 28 2.89 13.45 -3.15
C HIS A 28 1.91 12.67 -4.02
N GLU A 29 1.11 11.81 -3.41
CA GLU A 29 0.16 10.94 -4.11
C GLU A 29 -1.01 10.60 -3.20
N SER A 30 -2.21 10.47 -3.79
CA SER A 30 -3.41 9.98 -3.12
C SER A 30 -4.16 9.07 -4.09
N ALA A 31 -4.21 7.78 -3.74
CA ALA A 31 -4.79 6.72 -4.53
C ALA A 31 -5.95 6.07 -3.73
N PRO A 32 -7.17 6.64 -3.79
CA PRO A 32 -8.35 5.98 -3.22
C PRO A 32 -8.62 4.67 -3.96
N VAL A 33 -8.92 3.60 -3.24
CA VAL A 33 -9.26 2.30 -3.84
C VAL A 33 -10.75 2.31 -4.21
N ALA A 34 -11.08 1.83 -5.41
CA ALA A 34 -12.46 1.62 -5.84
C ALA A 34 -13.15 0.56 -4.94
N ALA A 35 -14.48 0.49 -5.00
CA ALA A 35 -15.24 -0.45 -4.16
C ALA A 35 -14.73 -1.91 -4.29
N ASP A 36 -14.69 -2.63 -3.16
CA ASP A 36 -14.12 -3.98 -3.01
C ASP A 36 -14.53 -4.99 -4.09
N ALA A 37 -15.74 -4.85 -4.65
CA ALA A 37 -16.22 -5.71 -5.72
C ALA A 37 -15.36 -5.70 -6.99
N ALA A 38 -14.51 -4.68 -7.14
CA ALA A 38 -13.66 -4.50 -8.31
C ALA A 38 -12.22 -5.02 -8.12
N GLY A 39 -11.83 -5.45 -6.92
CA GLY A 39 -10.49 -5.95 -6.63
C GLY A 39 -10.33 -7.46 -6.83
N VAL A 40 -9.07 -7.92 -6.89
CA VAL A 40 -8.70 -9.33 -7.00
C VAL A 40 -7.62 -9.71 -5.99
N HIS A 41 -7.83 -10.78 -5.23
CA HIS A 41 -6.77 -11.43 -4.46
C HIS A 41 -6.10 -12.46 -5.36
N VAL A 42 -4.77 -12.42 -5.45
CA VAL A 42 -3.97 -13.36 -6.24
C VAL A 42 -2.99 -14.10 -5.33
N ARG A 43 -3.10 -15.42 -5.29
CA ARG A 43 -2.08 -16.32 -4.71
C ARG A 43 -1.30 -17.00 -5.84
N LEU A 44 0.02 -16.90 -5.81
CA LEU A 44 0.86 -17.45 -6.87
C LEU A 44 1.30 -18.89 -6.56
N THR A 45 0.71 -19.90 -7.22
CA THR A 45 1.02 -21.33 -6.98
C THR A 45 1.82 -21.98 -8.12
N ASP A 46 2.35 -23.19 -7.91
CA ASP A 46 3.04 -23.95 -8.97
C ASP A 46 2.12 -24.24 -10.16
N ALA A 47 0.82 -24.40 -9.90
CA ALA A 47 -0.21 -24.66 -10.92
C ALA A 47 -0.65 -23.38 -11.67
N GLY A 48 -0.23 -22.19 -11.21
CA GLY A 48 -0.65 -20.89 -11.74
C GLY A 48 -1.22 -19.96 -10.65
N PRO A 49 -1.67 -18.74 -11.03
CA PRO A 49 -2.33 -17.85 -10.10
C PRO A 49 -3.70 -18.41 -9.70
N GLU A 50 -3.98 -18.46 -8.41
CA GLU A 50 -5.33 -18.62 -7.87
C GLU A 50 -5.90 -17.22 -7.65
N GLU A 51 -6.98 -16.90 -8.37
CA GLU A 51 -7.66 -15.61 -8.29
C GLU A 51 -8.94 -15.76 -7.47
N THR A 52 -9.10 -14.92 -6.45
CA THR A 52 -10.37 -14.79 -5.72
C THR A 52 -10.95 -13.40 -5.96
N ARG A 53 -12.15 -13.36 -6.54
CA ARG A 53 -12.96 -12.14 -6.70
C ARG A 53 -14.11 -12.22 -5.71
N VAL A 54 -14.04 -11.38 -4.67
CA VAL A 54 -15.00 -11.21 -3.56
C VAL A 54 -15.45 -12.45 -2.76
N PRO A 55 -15.86 -12.24 -1.48
CA PRO A 55 -15.39 -11.17 -0.61
C PRO A 55 -13.92 -11.40 -0.23
N PHE A 56 -13.15 -10.33 -0.10
CA PHE A 56 -11.79 -10.43 0.41
C PHE A 56 -11.81 -10.98 1.84
N PRO A 57 -10.95 -11.94 2.19
CA PRO A 57 -11.01 -12.61 3.48
C PRO A 57 -10.49 -11.77 4.67
N SER A 58 -9.94 -10.56 4.47
CA SER A 58 -9.34 -9.78 5.56
C SER A 58 -10.29 -8.77 6.22
N ALA A 59 -10.20 -8.67 7.54
CA ALA A 59 -10.89 -7.68 8.37
C ALA A 59 -10.25 -6.28 8.27
N THR A 60 -8.96 -6.20 7.93
CA THR A 60 -8.24 -4.94 7.72
C THR A 60 -8.19 -4.59 6.23
N ARG A 61 -9.22 -3.89 5.72
CA ARG A 61 -9.32 -3.50 4.30
C ARG A 61 -8.59 -2.19 4.04
N VAL A 62 -7.59 -2.20 3.16
CA VAL A 62 -6.97 -0.97 2.64
C VAL A 62 -7.93 -0.34 1.63
N ALA A 63 -8.43 0.84 1.97
CA ALA A 63 -9.39 1.59 1.19
C ALA A 63 -8.75 2.77 0.43
N GLY A 64 -7.45 2.99 0.64
CA GLY A 64 -6.69 3.99 -0.06
C GLY A 64 -5.23 4.02 0.38
N LEU A 65 -4.40 4.66 -0.44
CA LEU A 65 -2.99 4.87 -0.17
C LEU A 65 -2.62 6.34 -0.39
N GLY A 66 -1.97 6.95 0.60
CA GLY A 66 -1.32 8.26 0.46
C GLY A 66 0.19 8.16 0.62
N ILE A 67 0.94 8.90 -0.19
CA ILE A 67 2.40 9.02 -0.05
C ILE A 67 2.70 10.43 0.46
N VAL A 68 3.31 10.53 1.64
CA VAL A 68 3.58 11.82 2.28
C VAL A 68 5.03 11.97 2.67
N GLU A 69 5.50 13.21 2.70
CA GLU A 69 6.72 13.59 3.39
C GLU A 69 6.38 14.45 4.60
N ALA A 70 7.04 14.16 5.71
CA ALA A 70 6.90 14.86 6.97
C ALA A 70 8.23 14.82 7.75
N GLU A 71 8.37 15.66 8.77
CA GLU A 71 9.54 15.65 9.65
C GLU A 71 9.64 14.36 10.48
N SER A 72 8.50 13.76 10.84
CA SER A 72 8.43 12.57 11.67
C SER A 72 7.12 11.80 11.48
N ARG A 73 7.12 10.53 11.87
CA ARG A 73 5.91 9.69 11.93
C ARG A 73 4.86 10.27 12.89
N GLN A 74 5.33 10.87 13.99
CA GLN A 74 4.47 11.52 15.00
C GLN A 74 3.72 12.71 14.41
N ALA A 75 4.39 13.54 13.60
CA ALA A 75 3.75 14.67 12.92
C ALA A 75 2.63 14.21 11.98
N VAL A 76 2.82 13.09 11.26
CA VAL A 76 1.76 12.48 10.45
C VAL A 76 0.59 12.01 11.31
N ALA A 77 0.89 11.35 12.45
CA ALA A 77 -0.15 10.84 13.35
C ALA A 77 -0.98 11.97 13.98
N GLU A 78 -0.34 13.07 14.38
CA GLU A 78 -1.00 14.27 14.89
C GLU A 78 -1.88 14.92 13.83
N TRP A 79 -1.36 15.10 12.62
CA TRP A 79 -2.14 15.62 11.50
C TRP A 79 -3.39 14.78 11.21
N LEU A 80 -3.25 13.46 11.11
CA LEU A 80 -4.39 12.57 10.86
C LEU A 80 -5.41 12.55 12.02
N ARG A 81 -4.93 12.72 13.25
CA ARG A 81 -5.76 12.84 14.44
C ARG A 81 -6.63 14.10 14.37
N ASP A 82 -6.02 15.23 14.02
CA ASP A 82 -6.67 16.54 14.01
C ASP A 82 -7.61 16.72 12.81
N ALA A 83 -7.28 16.09 11.68
CA ALA A 83 -8.11 16.11 10.48
C ALA A 83 -9.45 15.37 10.66
N ALA A 84 -9.52 14.47 11.63
CA ALA A 84 -10.69 13.64 11.87
C ALA A 84 -11.64 14.27 12.92
N GLY A 85 -12.25 15.39 12.55
CA GLY A 85 -13.24 16.10 13.36
C GLY A 85 -14.69 15.63 13.19
N GLY A 86 -14.93 14.44 12.63
CA GLY A 86 -16.27 13.92 12.31
C GLY A 86 -16.72 12.75 13.18
N ASP A 87 -18.00 12.39 13.07
CA ASP A 87 -18.59 11.22 13.73
C ASP A 87 -18.18 9.89 13.07
N ASP A 88 -17.73 9.93 11.81
CA ASP A 88 -17.33 8.76 11.04
C ASP A 88 -16.07 8.10 11.60
N GLU A 89 -16.11 6.78 11.74
CA GLU A 89 -14.95 6.00 12.18
C GLU A 89 -13.97 5.84 11.01
N ALA A 90 -12.76 6.36 11.17
CA ALA A 90 -11.65 6.16 10.24
C ALA A 90 -10.48 5.45 10.92
N GLY A 91 -9.83 4.56 10.18
CA GLY A 91 -8.55 3.96 10.55
C GLY A 91 -7.47 4.37 9.56
N PHE A 92 -6.31 4.76 10.06
CA PHE A 92 -5.13 5.02 9.24
C PHE A 92 -3.96 4.23 9.80
N GLU A 93 -3.20 3.61 8.91
CA GLU A 93 -1.94 2.97 9.23
C GLU A 93 -0.78 3.73 8.54
N ILE A 94 0.13 4.26 9.34
CA ILE A 94 1.30 5.03 8.91
C ILE A 94 2.49 4.09 8.89
N ARG A 95 3.16 4.00 7.73
CA ARG A 95 4.30 3.10 7.49
C ARG A 95 5.46 3.88 6.90
N GLU A 96 6.65 3.73 7.50
CA GLU A 96 7.87 4.26 6.89
C GLU A 96 8.15 3.51 5.58
N THR A 97 8.51 4.25 4.53
CA THR A 97 8.88 3.64 3.25
C THR A 97 10.31 3.12 3.26
N GLY A 98 10.60 2.21 2.35
CA GLY A 98 11.90 1.58 2.19
C GLY A 98 11.84 0.08 2.43
N CYS A 99 12.43 -0.66 1.51
CA CYS A 99 12.69 -2.09 1.69
C CYS A 99 13.86 -2.30 2.65
N ALA A 100 13.73 -3.20 3.64
CA ALA A 100 14.83 -3.55 4.54
C ALA A 100 16.09 -4.04 3.80
N GLY A 101 15.90 -4.67 2.62
CA GLY A 101 16.99 -5.09 1.74
C GLY A 101 17.63 -3.95 0.92
N GLY A 102 17.08 -2.74 0.93
CA GLY A 102 17.63 -1.58 0.22
C GLY A 102 17.19 -1.42 -1.23
N LEU A 103 16.08 -2.05 -1.66
CA LEU A 103 15.45 -1.68 -2.94
C LEU A 103 15.02 -0.21 -2.89
N ALA A 104 15.45 0.58 -3.88
CA ALA A 104 15.01 1.95 -4.02
C ALA A 104 13.52 2.01 -4.39
N GLY A 105 12.79 2.92 -3.74
CA GLY A 105 11.43 3.27 -4.11
C GLY A 105 11.37 3.97 -5.47
N VAL A 106 10.18 3.97 -6.05
CA VAL A 106 9.81 4.71 -7.25
C VAL A 106 8.96 5.89 -6.83
N ASP A 107 9.49 7.09 -7.05
CA ASP A 107 8.78 8.34 -6.80
C ASP A 107 7.52 8.46 -7.67
N PRO A 108 6.44 9.05 -7.15
CA PRO A 108 5.26 9.36 -7.95
C PRO A 108 5.63 10.16 -9.20
N SER A 109 5.26 9.65 -10.37
CA SER A 109 5.56 10.29 -11.65
C SER A 109 4.37 10.32 -12.59
N GLY A 110 4.22 11.46 -13.27
CA GLY A 110 3.38 11.64 -14.46
C GLY A 110 1.87 11.68 -14.21
N THR A 111 1.15 12.22 -15.18
CA THR A 111 -0.30 12.07 -15.27
C THR A 111 -0.59 10.71 -15.90
N ALA A 112 -1.37 9.86 -15.23
CA ALA A 112 -1.82 8.61 -15.80
C ALA A 112 -2.70 8.88 -17.05
N SER A 113 -2.48 8.08 -18.10
CA SER A 113 -3.26 8.13 -19.35
C SER A 113 -4.18 6.90 -19.52
N LYS A 114 -4.06 5.93 -18.60
CA LYS A 114 -4.81 4.68 -18.54
C LYS A 114 -5.37 4.46 -17.13
N PRO A 115 -6.32 3.52 -16.95
CA PRO A 115 -6.74 3.10 -15.61
C PRO A 115 -5.56 2.74 -14.72
N ARG A 116 -5.66 3.13 -13.44
CA ARG A 116 -4.63 2.92 -12.43
C ARG A 116 -5.00 1.73 -11.55
N PHE A 117 -4.00 0.94 -11.18
CA PHE A 117 -4.15 -0.21 -10.30
C PHE A 117 -3.13 -0.13 -9.17
N LEU A 118 -3.62 -0.26 -7.95
CA LEU A 118 -2.82 -0.39 -6.74
C LEU A 118 -2.63 -1.88 -6.43
N ILE A 119 -1.36 -2.29 -6.38
CA ILE A 119 -0.95 -3.65 -6.05
C ILE A 119 -0.37 -3.61 -4.64
N LEU A 120 -0.96 -4.37 -3.73
CA LEU A 120 -0.53 -4.49 -2.33
C LEU A 120 0.04 -5.89 -2.12
N VAL A 121 1.29 -5.97 -1.66
CA VAL A 121 1.91 -7.25 -1.31
C VAL A 121 1.67 -7.53 0.17
N LYS A 122 1.08 -8.68 0.48
CA LYS A 122 0.83 -9.08 1.86
C LYS A 122 2.14 -9.34 2.58
N ALA A 123 2.20 -8.92 3.84
CA ALA A 123 3.33 -9.23 4.70
C ALA A 123 3.31 -10.69 5.16
N ASP A 124 4.48 -11.16 5.54
CA ASP A 124 4.77 -12.47 6.09
C ASP A 124 5.73 -12.32 7.29
N ALA A 125 6.12 -13.44 7.87
CA ALA A 125 7.02 -13.43 9.02
C ALA A 125 8.40 -12.81 8.69
N ASP A 126 8.91 -13.01 7.48
CA ASP A 126 10.24 -12.54 7.08
C ASP A 126 10.25 -11.02 6.85
N THR A 127 9.22 -10.48 6.20
CA THR A 127 9.07 -9.04 5.97
C THR A 127 8.83 -8.28 7.27
N GLU A 128 8.03 -8.82 8.19
CA GLU A 128 7.83 -8.20 9.52
C GLU A 128 9.06 -8.35 10.43
N ALA A 129 9.89 -9.36 10.22
CA ALA A 129 11.20 -9.48 10.87
C ALA A 129 12.28 -8.60 10.22
N GLU A 130 11.97 -7.88 9.13
CA GLU A 130 12.93 -7.15 8.30
C GLU A 130 14.12 -8.04 7.86
N ALA A 131 13.84 -9.32 7.54
CA ALA A 131 14.85 -10.29 7.18
C ALA A 131 15.63 -9.84 5.92
N PRO A 132 16.94 -10.17 5.84
CA PRO A 132 17.74 -9.85 4.66
C PRO A 132 17.11 -10.41 3.38
N SER A 133 17.00 -9.57 2.36
CA SER A 133 16.54 -9.97 1.05
C SER A 133 17.70 -10.41 0.17
N ASP A 134 17.46 -11.36 -0.74
CA ASP A 134 18.43 -11.79 -1.75
C ASP A 134 18.83 -10.62 -2.67
N PRO A 135 20.12 -10.21 -2.71
CA PRO A 135 20.58 -9.13 -3.57
C PRO A 135 20.28 -9.33 -5.06
N ALA A 136 20.30 -10.57 -5.56
CA ALA A 136 20.00 -10.84 -6.98
C ALA A 136 18.52 -10.56 -7.28
N LYS A 137 17.62 -10.94 -6.36
CA LYS A 137 16.20 -10.62 -6.44
C LYS A 137 15.97 -9.11 -6.36
N LEU A 138 16.65 -8.39 -5.46
CA LEU A 138 16.55 -6.94 -5.36
C LEU A 138 17.01 -6.24 -6.65
N ALA A 139 18.13 -6.67 -7.23
CA ALA A 139 18.63 -6.13 -8.50
C ALA A 139 17.66 -6.36 -9.65
N ALA A 140 17.06 -7.55 -9.75
CA ALA A 140 16.03 -7.84 -10.76
C ALA A 140 14.79 -6.96 -10.59
N MET A 141 14.34 -6.73 -9.34
CA MET A 141 13.23 -5.82 -9.05
C MET A 141 13.57 -4.37 -9.41
N ALA A 142 14.77 -3.89 -9.06
CA ALA A 142 15.23 -2.55 -9.41
C ALA A 142 15.24 -2.34 -10.93
N GLN A 143 15.82 -3.28 -11.68
CA GLN A 143 15.80 -3.24 -13.14
C GLN A 143 14.35 -3.21 -13.68
N ARG A 144 13.45 -4.02 -13.11
CA ARG A 144 12.08 -4.08 -13.58
C ARG A 144 11.31 -2.79 -13.27
N ASN A 145 11.59 -2.15 -12.14
CA ASN A 145 11.06 -0.83 -11.81
C ASN A 145 11.53 0.22 -12.83
N ASP A 146 12.83 0.27 -13.14
CA ASP A 146 13.39 1.22 -14.12
C ASP A 146 12.77 1.04 -15.52
N GLU A 147 12.58 -0.20 -15.95
CA GLU A 147 11.89 -0.53 -17.20
C GLU A 147 10.43 -0.06 -17.19
N GLY A 148 9.73 -0.29 -16.08
CA GLY A 148 8.34 0.13 -15.88
C GLY A 148 8.18 1.65 -15.92
N VAL A 149 9.06 2.38 -15.24
CA VAL A 149 9.07 3.86 -15.23
C VAL A 149 9.34 4.39 -16.64
N ARG A 150 10.36 3.85 -17.33
CA ARG A 150 10.70 4.28 -18.70
C ARG A 150 9.56 4.01 -19.69
N ALA A 151 8.81 2.93 -19.50
CA ALA A 151 7.64 2.61 -20.29
C ALA A 151 6.39 3.43 -19.90
N GLY A 152 6.46 4.25 -18.85
CA GLY A 152 5.33 4.95 -18.27
C GLY A 152 4.31 4.02 -17.61
N LEU A 153 4.61 2.74 -17.43
CA LEU A 153 3.69 1.77 -16.82
C LEU A 153 3.68 1.91 -15.29
N LEU A 154 4.84 2.10 -14.69
CA LEU A 154 5.00 2.17 -13.24
C LEU A 154 4.98 3.63 -12.79
N LEU A 155 4.02 3.97 -11.93
CA LEU A 155 3.77 5.35 -11.49
C LEU A 155 4.39 5.66 -10.13
N ALA A 156 4.34 4.70 -9.19
CA ALA A 156 4.97 4.77 -7.88
C ALA A 156 5.14 3.36 -7.30
N GLY A 157 5.99 3.19 -6.30
CA GLY A 157 6.06 1.92 -5.56
C GLY A 157 7.19 1.92 -4.53
N ASP A 158 7.01 1.22 -3.43
CA ASP A 158 8.04 1.08 -2.41
C ASP A 158 7.80 -0.16 -1.54
N GLY A 159 8.86 -0.62 -0.89
CA GLY A 159 8.74 -1.49 0.28
C GLY A 159 8.26 -0.69 1.49
N LEU A 160 7.59 -1.36 2.42
CA LEU A 160 7.21 -0.80 3.71
C LEU A 160 8.03 -1.48 4.81
N ARG A 161 8.56 -0.69 5.73
CA ARG A 161 9.26 -1.19 6.93
C ARG A 161 8.32 -1.99 7.82
N SER A 162 8.78 -2.84 8.73
CA SER A 162 7.89 -3.69 9.55
C SER A 162 6.95 -2.90 10.47
N THR A 163 5.83 -3.49 10.91
CA THR A 163 4.84 -2.78 11.75
C THR A 163 5.37 -2.36 13.10
N ALA A 164 6.47 -2.93 13.57
CA ALA A 164 7.20 -2.41 14.73
C ALA A 164 7.62 -0.93 14.55
N ARG A 165 7.74 -0.46 13.30
CA ARG A 165 7.97 0.94 12.94
C ARG A 165 6.72 1.67 12.44
N GLY A 166 5.55 1.04 12.51
CA GLY A 166 4.27 1.62 12.13
C GLY A 166 3.54 2.29 13.29
N THR A 167 2.58 3.16 12.93
CA THR A 167 1.60 3.75 13.86
C THR A 167 0.21 3.64 13.27
N ARG A 168 -0.77 3.22 14.05
CA ARG A 168 -2.19 3.27 13.71
C ARG A 168 -2.87 4.44 14.40
N VAL A 169 -3.68 5.18 13.65
CA VAL A 169 -4.56 6.23 14.13
C VAL A 169 -5.99 5.77 13.90
N ARG A 170 -6.78 5.63 14.95
CA ARG A 170 -8.22 5.41 14.88
C ARG A 170 -8.92 6.66 15.35
N VAL A 171 -9.90 7.12 14.60
CA VAL A 171 -10.66 8.35 14.85
C VAL A 171 -12.14 8.04 14.71
N GLY A 172 -12.99 8.63 15.54
CA GLY A 172 -14.44 8.42 15.50
C GLY A 172 -15.09 8.69 16.85
N ASN A 173 -16.40 8.99 16.85
CA ASN A 173 -17.17 9.31 18.06
C ASN A 173 -16.54 10.44 18.91
N GLY A 174 -16.00 11.48 18.25
CA GLY A 174 -15.32 12.60 18.91
C GLY A 174 -14.05 12.23 19.68
N LYS A 175 -13.47 11.06 19.42
CA LYS A 175 -12.24 10.57 20.03
C LYS A 175 -11.25 10.13 18.98
N ALA A 176 -9.98 10.17 19.35
CA ALA A 176 -8.91 9.62 18.54
C ALA A 176 -7.93 8.83 19.40
N GLY A 177 -7.58 7.64 18.95
CA GLY A 177 -6.59 6.76 19.53
C GLY A 177 -5.39 6.61 18.61
N VAL A 178 -4.19 6.62 19.19
CA VAL A 178 -2.94 6.33 18.47
C VAL A 178 -2.26 5.14 19.12
N MET A 179 -1.81 4.21 18.29
CA MET A 179 -1.20 2.96 18.71
C MET A 179 0.03 2.70 17.85
N ASP A 180 1.21 2.68 18.47
CA ASP A 180 2.42 2.20 17.82
C ASP A 180 2.40 0.67 17.71
N GLY A 181 3.04 0.13 16.68
CA GLY A 181 3.11 -1.31 16.48
C GLY A 181 4.17 -2.00 17.35
N PRO A 182 4.41 -3.32 17.15
CA PRO A 182 3.88 -4.14 16.06
C PRO A 182 2.37 -4.39 16.15
N PHE A 183 1.74 -4.61 15.01
CA PHE A 183 0.31 -4.89 14.95
C PHE A 183 0.06 -6.41 14.96
N ALA A 184 -1.05 -6.84 15.56
CA ALA A 184 -1.48 -8.24 15.47
C ALA A 184 -1.91 -8.59 14.03
N GLU A 185 -1.92 -9.89 13.73
CA GLU A 185 -2.42 -10.49 12.46
C GLU A 185 -1.61 -10.13 11.20
N ALA A 186 -0.36 -10.61 11.14
CA ALA A 186 0.58 -10.31 10.06
C ALA A 186 0.05 -10.57 8.63
N LYS A 187 -0.82 -11.57 8.46
CA LYS A 187 -1.42 -11.92 7.15
C LYS A 187 -2.29 -10.82 6.57
N GLU A 188 -2.72 -9.85 7.38
CA GLU A 188 -3.52 -8.73 6.91
C GLU A 188 -2.67 -7.50 6.57
N LEU A 189 -1.38 -7.50 6.92
CA LEU A 189 -0.48 -6.36 6.75
C LEU A 189 0.05 -6.26 5.31
N VAL A 190 0.61 -5.10 4.99
CA VAL A 190 1.21 -4.78 3.69
C VAL A 190 2.72 -4.63 3.86
N ALA A 191 3.50 -5.37 3.08
CA ALA A 191 4.97 -5.30 3.04
C ALA A 191 5.51 -4.35 1.95
N GLY A 192 4.67 -3.97 1.00
CA GLY A 192 5.06 -3.12 -0.12
C GLY A 192 3.90 -2.89 -1.08
N PHE A 193 4.07 -1.93 -1.98
CA PHE A 193 3.08 -1.63 -3.00
C PHE A 193 3.71 -1.23 -4.33
N TRP A 194 2.94 -1.39 -5.39
CA TRP A 194 3.18 -0.75 -6.68
C TRP A 194 1.89 -0.10 -7.16
N LEU A 195 2.01 1.10 -7.68
CA LEU A 195 0.95 1.80 -8.39
C LEU A 195 1.32 1.79 -9.88
N ILE A 196 0.52 1.12 -10.69
CA ILE A 196 0.74 1.01 -12.13
C ILE A 196 -0.44 1.60 -12.90
N GLN A 197 -0.23 1.86 -14.19
CA GLN A 197 -1.32 2.02 -15.14
C GLN A 197 -1.35 0.87 -16.15
N ALA A 198 -2.54 0.38 -16.48
CA ALA A 198 -2.77 -0.73 -17.40
C ALA A 198 -4.14 -0.59 -18.08
N ASP A 199 -4.38 -1.28 -19.21
CA ASP A 199 -5.65 -1.18 -19.91
C ASP A 199 -6.78 -1.96 -19.21
N SER A 200 -6.43 -2.93 -18.36
CA SER A 200 -7.40 -3.76 -17.63
C SER A 200 -6.82 -4.41 -16.37
N MET A 201 -7.71 -4.97 -15.54
CA MET A 201 -7.34 -5.80 -14.38
C MET A 201 -6.53 -7.03 -14.81
N ASP A 202 -6.88 -7.66 -15.93
CA ASP A 202 -6.16 -8.84 -16.42
C ASP A 202 -4.71 -8.50 -16.82
N GLU A 203 -4.48 -7.30 -17.36
CA GLU A 203 -3.12 -6.81 -17.61
C GLU A 203 -2.34 -6.53 -16.32
N ALA A 204 -2.99 -5.99 -15.30
CA ALA A 204 -2.39 -5.78 -13.98
C ALA A 204 -2.00 -7.13 -13.33
N ILE A 205 -2.88 -8.13 -13.39
CA ILE A 205 -2.59 -9.51 -12.94
C ILE A 205 -1.42 -10.10 -13.75
N ALA A 206 -1.42 -9.93 -15.08
CA ALA A 206 -0.34 -10.40 -15.93
C ALA A 206 1.01 -9.70 -15.63
N TRP A 207 0.99 -8.45 -15.18
CA TRP A 207 2.18 -7.74 -14.72
C TRP A 207 2.71 -8.35 -13.41
N VAL A 208 1.85 -8.53 -12.41
CA VAL A 208 2.18 -9.18 -11.12
C VAL A 208 2.85 -10.53 -11.33
N ARG A 209 2.28 -11.36 -12.20
CA ARG A 209 2.81 -12.71 -12.49
C ARG A 209 4.22 -12.72 -13.07
N ARG A 210 4.59 -11.65 -13.78
CA ARG A 210 5.90 -11.50 -14.44
C ARG A 210 6.89 -10.72 -13.59
N TYR A 211 6.46 -10.12 -12.49
CA TYR A 211 7.32 -9.30 -11.66
C TYR A 211 8.26 -10.19 -10.82
N PRO A 212 9.53 -9.79 -10.57
CA PRO A 212 10.52 -10.66 -9.92
C PRO A 212 10.13 -11.17 -8.53
N PHE A 213 9.28 -10.47 -7.76
CA PHE A 213 8.77 -10.98 -6.48
C PHE A 213 7.97 -12.29 -6.63
N ALA A 214 7.39 -12.57 -7.81
CA ALA A 214 6.50 -13.70 -8.04
C ALA A 214 7.17 -15.05 -7.74
N GLN A 215 8.50 -15.13 -7.83
CA GLN A 215 9.28 -16.31 -7.49
C GLN A 215 9.14 -16.72 -6.01
N ALA A 216 8.94 -15.74 -5.12
CA ALA A 216 8.69 -15.98 -3.70
C ALA A 216 7.22 -16.26 -3.38
N ARG A 217 6.36 -16.30 -4.41
CA ARG A 217 4.93 -16.64 -4.31
C ARG A 217 4.16 -15.83 -3.25
N PRO A 218 4.33 -14.50 -3.17
CA PRO A 218 3.56 -13.73 -2.20
C PRO A 218 2.07 -13.78 -2.53
N GLU A 219 1.25 -13.59 -1.49
CA GLU A 219 -0.14 -13.18 -1.68
C GLU A 219 -0.16 -11.69 -2.02
N VAL A 220 -0.97 -11.33 -3.01
CA VAL A 220 -1.14 -9.93 -3.41
C VAL A 220 -2.61 -9.59 -3.59
N GLU A 221 -2.94 -8.33 -3.32
CA GLU A 221 -4.23 -7.75 -3.65
C GLU A 221 -4.04 -6.70 -4.75
N ILE A 222 -4.93 -6.72 -5.75
CA ILE A 222 -4.91 -5.77 -6.85
C ILE A 222 -6.25 -5.03 -6.86
N HIS A 223 -6.16 -3.71 -6.78
CA HIS A 223 -7.31 -2.83 -6.62
C HIS A 223 -7.29 -1.74 -7.70
N PRO A 224 -8.41 -1.50 -8.42
CA PRO A 224 -8.51 -0.31 -9.24
C PRO A 224 -8.48 0.94 -8.36
N VAL A 225 -7.80 1.98 -8.81
CA VAL A 225 -7.80 3.29 -8.14
C VAL A 225 -8.99 4.09 -8.65
N ALA A 226 -9.77 4.67 -7.75
CA ALA A 226 -10.87 5.57 -8.10
C ALA A 226 -10.31 6.88 -8.68
N GLY A 227 -10.91 7.35 -9.78
CA GLY A 227 -10.53 8.58 -10.48
C GLY A 227 -11.11 9.83 -9.86
#